data_AF-A0A2G2ZP21-F1
#
_entry.id   AF-A0A2G2ZP21-F1
#
_cell.length_a   1.000
_cell.length_b   1.000
_cell.length_c   1.000
_cell.angle_alpha   90.00
_cell.angle_beta   90.00
_cell.angle_gamma   90.00
#
_symmetry.space_group_name_H-M   'P 1'
#
loop_
_entity.id
_entity.type
_entity.pdbx_description
1 polymer ?
#
loop_
_entity_poly.entity_id
_entity_poly.type
_entity_poly.pdbx_seq_one_letter_code
_entity_poly.pdbx_strand_id
1 'polypeptide(L)'
;MSGKSQLLNVVPIVTMLGVIKSCLVGATRCHALLKKKSDALTVQFNQILKKIVSTKESIGDAMKNSSFALTEEKYSTGETKNDLTGLARGGQQVQACRSAYVKSIELLVELASLQTLFLILEEVIKTTNRRVNALENVVKPWLENTVTYIKGELDKLEREDFFHLKRIQGYKKREVEKQTASAMLYAEEKAAEEISLKRSITLGSAHNLLSHSS
;
A
#
# COMPACT_ATOMS: atom_id res chain seq x y z
N MET A 1 23.95 5.24 9.60
CA MET A 1 24.30 5.19 8.17
C MET A 1 23.25 5.95 7.37
N SER A 2 23.73 6.81 6.49
CA SER A 2 23.06 7.85 5.70
C SER A 2 21.64 7.51 5.20
N GLY A 3 20.63 8.10 5.84
CA GLY A 3 19.26 8.19 5.31
C GLY A 3 19.22 9.27 4.23
N LYS A 4 19.76 8.97 3.04
CA LYS A 4 19.29 9.67 1.85
C LYS A 4 17.79 9.44 1.79
N SER A 5 17.00 10.50 1.82
CA SER A 5 15.60 10.50 1.42
C SER A 5 15.55 9.82 0.06
N GLN A 6 15.27 8.51 0.07
CA GLN A 6 15.31 7.73 -1.14
C GLN A 6 14.24 8.33 -2.05
N LEU A 7 14.61 8.63 -3.28
CA LEU A 7 13.69 9.04 -4.33
C LEU A 7 13.77 7.96 -5.39
N LEU A 8 12.68 7.66 -6.09
CA LEU A 8 12.83 6.89 -7.32
C LEU A 8 13.67 7.70 -8.30
N ASN A 9 14.56 7.01 -9.03
CA ASN A 9 15.24 7.59 -10.17
C ASN A 9 14.25 7.64 -11.35
N VAL A 10 13.43 8.68 -11.40
CA VAL A 10 12.40 8.88 -12.43
C VAL A 10 12.44 10.31 -12.94
N VAL A 11 12.20 10.47 -14.24
CA VAL A 11 12.09 11.81 -14.84
C VAL A 11 10.77 12.45 -14.38
N PRO A 12 10.79 13.70 -13.88
CA PRO A 12 9.60 14.39 -13.41
C PRO A 12 8.71 14.79 -14.60
N ILE A 13 7.75 13.93 -14.93
CA ILE A 13 6.76 14.11 -16.00
C ILE A 13 5.37 13.78 -15.44
N VAL A 14 4.32 14.46 -15.94
CA VAL A 14 2.92 14.26 -15.53
C VAL A 14 2.49 12.78 -15.63
N THR A 15 2.93 12.07 -16.66
CA THR A 15 2.65 10.63 -16.84
C THR A 15 3.26 9.80 -15.71
N MET A 16 4.53 10.05 -15.36
CA MET A 16 5.20 9.38 -14.24
C MET A 16 4.56 9.73 -12.89
N LEU A 17 4.11 10.98 -12.70
CA LEU A 17 3.34 11.34 -11.51
C LEU A 17 2.06 10.49 -11.37
N GLY A 18 1.35 10.27 -12.48
CA GLY A 18 0.17 9.41 -12.52
C GLY A 18 0.50 7.96 -12.14
N VAL A 19 1.57 7.40 -12.72
CA VAL A 19 2.04 6.04 -12.41
C VAL A 19 2.37 5.91 -10.91
N ILE A 20 3.14 6.83 -10.34
CA ILE A 20 3.58 6.74 -8.94
C ILE A 20 2.42 6.95 -7.98
N LYS A 21 1.47 7.84 -8.29
CA LYS A 21 0.23 7.98 -7.52
C LYS A 21 -0.59 6.67 -7.54
N SER A 22 -0.69 6.02 -8.70
CA SER A 22 -1.40 4.74 -8.79
C SER A 22 -0.70 3.65 -7.97
N CYS A 23 0.64 3.60 -7.98
CA CYS A 23 1.44 2.71 -7.14
C CYS A 23 1.25 2.99 -5.64
N LEU A 24 1.18 4.26 -5.23
CA LEU A 24 0.92 4.65 -3.85
C LEU A 24 -0.46 4.17 -3.38
N VAL A 25 -1.50 4.34 -4.20
CA VAL A 25 -2.86 3.82 -3.91
C VAL A 25 -2.86 2.29 -3.86
N GLY A 26 -2.11 1.63 -4.74
CA GLY A 26 -1.92 0.18 -4.70
C GLY A 26 -1.25 -0.28 -3.40
N ALA A 27 -0.19 0.40 -2.97
CA ALA A 27 0.54 0.11 -1.75
C ALA A 27 -0.31 0.32 -0.49
N THR A 28 -1.12 1.39 -0.44
CA THR A 28 -2.02 1.65 0.70
C THR A 28 -3.13 0.60 0.81
N ARG A 29 -3.71 0.20 -0.32
CA ARG A 29 -4.71 -0.89 -0.36
C ARG A 29 -4.08 -2.23 0.03
N CYS A 30 -2.89 -2.54 -0.49
CA CYS A 30 -2.15 -3.76 -0.16
C CYS A 30 -1.85 -3.83 1.35
N HIS A 31 -1.37 -2.74 1.95
CA HIS A 31 -1.14 -2.64 3.39
C HIS A 31 -2.42 -2.94 4.19
N ALA A 32 -3.55 -2.31 3.85
CA ALA A 32 -4.82 -2.55 4.53
C ALA A 32 -5.31 -4.00 4.41
N LEU A 33 -5.14 -4.62 3.24
CA LEU A 33 -5.50 -6.02 3.02
C LEU A 33 -4.61 -6.99 3.80
N LEU A 34 -3.30 -6.76 3.79
CA LEU A 34 -2.35 -7.58 4.53
C LEU A 34 -2.55 -7.45 6.05
N LYS A 35 -2.89 -6.26 6.53
CA LYS A 35 -3.22 -6.03 7.95
C LYS A 35 -4.49 -6.79 8.36
N LYS A 36 -5.57 -6.70 7.56
CA LYS A 36 -6.78 -7.50 7.80
C LYS A 36 -6.49 -9.00 7.80
N LYS A 37 -5.64 -9.46 6.87
CA LYS A 37 -5.19 -10.86 6.82
C LYS A 37 -4.40 -11.24 8.08
N SER A 38 -3.43 -10.44 8.51
CA SER A 38 -2.63 -10.74 9.71
C SER A 38 -3.49 -10.82 10.97
N ASP A 39 -4.46 -9.91 11.11
CA ASP A 39 -5.34 -9.87 12.27
C ASP A 39 -6.26 -11.10 12.30
N ALA A 40 -6.84 -11.47 11.15
CA ALA A 40 -7.63 -12.70 11.03
C ALA A 40 -6.80 -13.97 11.31
N LEU A 41 -5.57 -14.04 10.79
CA LEU A 41 -4.66 -15.17 11.07
C LEU A 41 -4.30 -15.23 12.56
N THR A 42 -4.13 -14.08 13.22
CA THR A 42 -3.86 -14.04 14.67
C THR A 42 -5.04 -14.57 15.48
N VAL A 43 -6.27 -14.28 15.06
CA VAL A 43 -7.48 -14.87 15.69
C VAL A 43 -7.51 -16.39 15.50
N GLN A 44 -7.27 -16.87 14.28
CA GLN A 44 -7.21 -18.32 13.98
C GLN A 44 -6.08 -19.01 14.76
N PHE A 45 -4.93 -18.36 14.88
CA PHE A 45 -3.79 -18.83 15.66
C PHE A 45 -4.15 -19.01 17.14
N ASN A 46 -4.86 -18.04 17.73
CA ASN A 46 -5.35 -18.14 19.10
C ASN A 46 -6.41 -19.25 19.27
N GLN A 47 -7.23 -19.52 18.26
CA GLN A 47 -8.17 -20.64 18.28
C GLN A 47 -7.44 -21.99 18.24
N ILE A 48 -6.42 -22.13 17.39
CA ILE A 48 -5.59 -23.34 17.31
C ILE A 48 -4.82 -23.54 18.62
N LEU A 49 -4.28 -22.47 19.22
CA LEU A 49 -3.63 -22.54 20.54
C LEU A 49 -4.56 -23.13 21.60
N LYS A 50 -5.80 -22.63 21.68
CA LYS A 50 -6.80 -23.16 22.61
C LYS A 50 -7.07 -24.64 22.36
N LYS A 51 -7.23 -25.06 21.09
CA LYS A 51 -7.42 -26.47 20.72
C LYS A 51 -6.23 -27.33 21.13
N ILE A 52 -5.01 -26.88 20.88
CA ILE A 52 -3.78 -27.59 21.27
C ILE A 52 -3.75 -27.81 22.79
N VAL A 53 -4.08 -26.79 23.57
CA VAL A 53 -4.11 -26.91 25.04
C VAL A 53 -5.17 -27.92 25.48
N SER A 54 -6.41 -27.84 24.98
CA SER A 54 -7.47 -28.79 25.35
C SER A 54 -7.17 -30.23 24.93
N THR A 55 -6.59 -30.43 23.74
CA THR A 55 -6.20 -31.76 23.25
C THR A 55 -5.03 -32.31 24.07
N LYS A 56 -4.08 -31.46 24.48
CA LYS A 56 -2.96 -31.87 25.33
C LYS A 56 -3.42 -32.30 26.72
N GLU A 57 -4.40 -31.61 27.31
CA GLU A 57 -5.04 -32.04 28.56
C GLU A 57 -5.71 -33.41 28.39
N SER A 58 -6.52 -33.59 27.34
CA SER A 58 -7.20 -34.85 27.03
C SER A 58 -6.23 -36.01 26.80
N ILE A 59 -5.09 -35.77 26.14
CA ILE A 59 -4.01 -36.75 25.97
C ILE A 59 -3.38 -37.11 27.31
N GLY A 60 -3.17 -36.13 28.19
CA GLY A 60 -2.65 -36.37 29.53
C GLY A 60 -3.51 -37.37 30.30
N ASP A 61 -4.83 -37.18 30.27
CA ASP A 61 -5.79 -38.08 30.91
C ASP A 61 -5.85 -39.45 30.23
N ALA A 62 -5.89 -39.50 28.88
CA ALA A 62 -5.93 -40.75 28.12
C ALA A 62 -4.65 -41.59 28.30
N MET A 63 -3.48 -40.97 28.28
CA MET A 63 -2.20 -41.64 28.52
C MET A 63 -2.09 -42.13 29.96
N LYS A 64 -2.56 -41.34 30.93
CA LYS A 64 -2.61 -41.76 32.34
C LYS A 64 -3.48 -43.02 32.51
N ASN A 65 -4.68 -43.01 31.94
CA ASN A 65 -5.58 -44.17 31.96
C ASN A 65 -4.99 -45.40 31.27
N SER A 66 -4.32 -45.20 30.12
CA SER A 66 -3.66 -46.28 29.39
C SER A 66 -2.49 -46.87 30.18
N SER A 67 -1.72 -46.00 30.86
CA SER A 67 -0.64 -46.45 31.75
C SER A 67 -1.19 -47.28 32.92
N PHE A 68 -2.32 -46.88 33.51
CA PHE A 68 -2.98 -47.67 34.55
C PHE A 68 -3.44 -49.04 34.03
N ALA A 69 -4.08 -49.10 32.85
CA ALA A 69 -4.51 -50.36 32.24
C ALA A 69 -3.32 -51.32 31.97
N LEU A 70 -2.17 -50.79 31.54
CA LEU A 70 -0.93 -51.57 31.40
C LEU A 70 -0.46 -52.12 32.76
N THR A 71 -0.62 -51.33 33.82
CA THR A 71 -0.13 -51.70 35.15
C THR A 71 -1.01 -52.81 35.74
N GLU A 72 -2.31 -52.74 35.53
CA GLU A 72 -3.27 -53.81 35.86
C GLU A 72 -2.98 -55.10 35.08
N GLU A 73 -2.71 -54.99 33.77
CA GLU A 73 -2.31 -56.13 32.93
C GLU A 73 -1.04 -56.80 33.47
N LYS A 74 0.01 -56.02 33.75
CA LYS A 74 1.28 -56.52 34.30
C LYS A 74 1.11 -57.18 35.66
N TYR A 75 0.27 -56.61 36.52
CA TYR A 75 -0.03 -57.19 37.84
C TYR A 75 -0.80 -58.51 37.71
N SER A 76 -1.81 -58.56 36.83
CA SER A 76 -2.64 -59.76 36.64
C SER A 76 -1.90 -60.91 35.93
N THR A 77 -0.93 -60.60 35.07
CA THR A 77 -0.21 -61.61 34.27
C THR A 77 1.05 -62.11 34.99
N GLY A 78 1.58 -61.33 35.95
CA GLY A 78 2.90 -61.56 36.55
C GLY A 78 4.03 -61.48 35.51
N GLU A 79 5.30 -61.51 35.94
CA GLU A 79 6.47 -61.58 35.03
C GLU A 79 6.59 -62.92 34.28
N THR A 80 5.47 -63.57 33.93
CA THR A 80 5.51 -64.83 33.19
C THR A 80 5.90 -64.55 31.74
N LYS A 81 7.20 -64.70 31.48
CA LYS A 81 7.79 -64.67 30.15
C LYS A 81 7.21 -65.82 29.33
N ASN A 82 6.33 -65.44 28.40
CA ASN A 82 5.94 -66.14 27.19
C ASN A 82 5.11 -67.44 27.35
N ASP A 83 4.23 -67.63 26.38
CA ASP A 83 3.51 -68.85 25.98
C ASP A 83 2.13 -69.14 26.61
N LEU A 84 1.74 -68.52 27.72
CA LEU A 84 0.40 -68.71 28.33
C LEU A 84 -0.53 -67.48 28.24
N THR A 85 -0.12 -66.41 27.56
CA THR A 85 -0.92 -65.21 27.30
C THR A 85 -2.10 -65.52 26.38
N GLY A 86 -3.20 -66.01 26.96
CA GLY A 86 -4.44 -66.31 26.22
C GLY A 86 -5.29 -67.44 26.79
N LEU A 87 -4.73 -68.29 27.67
CA LEU A 87 -5.48 -69.40 28.28
C LEU A 87 -6.29 -68.99 29.52
N ALA A 88 -5.84 -67.97 30.25
CA ALA A 88 -6.57 -67.37 31.36
C ALA A 88 -7.28 -66.07 30.94
N ARG A 89 -7.94 -65.39 31.87
CA ARG A 89 -8.61 -64.10 31.62
C ARG A 89 -7.69 -63.04 30.97
N GLY A 90 -6.36 -63.16 31.11
CA GLY A 90 -5.36 -62.21 30.61
C GLY A 90 -5.54 -61.74 29.17
N GLY A 91 -6.08 -62.55 28.25
CA GLY A 91 -6.39 -62.09 26.89
C GLY A 91 -7.39 -60.92 26.83
N GLN A 92 -8.35 -60.86 27.76
CA GLN A 92 -9.29 -59.74 27.89
C GLN A 92 -8.59 -58.48 28.41
N GLN A 93 -7.68 -58.61 29.40
CA GLN A 93 -6.90 -57.47 29.92
C GLN A 93 -5.93 -56.91 28.87
N VAL A 94 -5.24 -57.78 28.11
CA VAL A 94 -4.35 -57.38 27.01
C VAL A 94 -5.12 -56.60 25.94
N GLN A 95 -6.32 -57.08 25.56
CA GLN A 95 -7.14 -56.42 24.56
C GLN A 95 -7.67 -55.06 25.06
N ALA A 96 -8.04 -54.96 26.34
CA ALA A 96 -8.45 -53.71 26.96
C ALA A 96 -7.29 -52.68 26.98
N CYS A 97 -6.09 -53.09 27.40
CA CYS A 97 -4.88 -52.27 27.38
C CYS A 97 -4.55 -51.78 25.97
N ARG A 98 -4.56 -52.69 24.98
CA ARG A 98 -4.36 -52.34 23.58
C ARG A 98 -5.38 -51.30 23.09
N SER A 99 -6.65 -51.46 23.44
CA SER A 99 -7.69 -50.50 23.05
C SER A 99 -7.50 -49.10 23.66
N ALA A 100 -6.99 -49.01 24.89
CA ALA A 100 -6.69 -47.74 25.56
C ALA A 100 -5.48 -47.04 24.92
N TYR A 101 -4.42 -47.80 24.59
CA TYR A 101 -3.25 -47.25 23.90
C TYR A 101 -3.55 -46.80 22.48
N VAL A 102 -4.36 -47.55 21.73
CA VAL A 102 -4.77 -47.13 20.37
C VAL A 102 -5.48 -45.78 20.40
N LYS A 103 -6.43 -45.59 21.33
CA LYS A 103 -7.11 -44.30 21.52
C LYS A 103 -6.15 -43.18 21.91
N SER A 104 -5.17 -43.46 22.76
CA SER A 104 -4.15 -42.47 23.15
C SER A 104 -3.25 -42.07 21.99
N ILE A 105 -2.89 -43.03 21.12
CA ILE A 105 -2.08 -42.78 19.93
C ILE A 105 -2.87 -41.95 18.90
N GLU A 106 -4.16 -42.23 18.70
CA GLU A 106 -5.02 -41.43 17.83
C GLU A 106 -5.05 -39.96 18.25
N LEU A 107 -5.21 -39.68 19.55
CA LEU A 107 -5.16 -38.31 20.08
C LEU A 107 -3.78 -37.66 19.90
N LEU A 108 -2.69 -38.41 20.09
CA LEU A 108 -1.33 -37.92 19.85
C LEU A 108 -1.09 -37.52 18.38
N VAL A 109 -1.62 -38.31 17.45
CA VAL A 109 -1.54 -37.97 16.01
C VAL A 109 -2.33 -36.69 15.72
N GLU A 110 -3.51 -36.53 16.31
CA GLU A 110 -4.28 -35.29 16.19
C GLU A 110 -3.51 -34.08 16.74
N LEU A 111 -2.90 -34.20 17.92
CA LEU A 111 -2.07 -33.14 18.50
C LEU A 111 -0.86 -32.80 17.61
N ALA A 112 -0.18 -33.81 17.06
CA ALA A 112 0.95 -33.59 16.16
C ALA A 112 0.52 -32.81 14.91
N SER A 113 -0.65 -33.14 14.34
CA SER A 113 -1.19 -32.40 13.18
C SER A 113 -1.48 -30.93 13.50
N LEU A 114 -2.06 -30.65 14.68
CA LEU A 114 -2.33 -29.29 15.15
C LEU A 114 -1.04 -28.51 15.41
N GLN A 115 -0.01 -29.16 15.97
CA GLN A 115 1.31 -28.56 16.21
C GLN A 115 2.03 -28.20 14.91
N THR A 116 1.98 -29.06 13.89
CA THR A 116 2.52 -28.73 12.56
C THR A 116 1.81 -27.52 11.95
N LEU A 117 0.47 -27.49 12.01
CA LEU A 117 -0.32 -26.35 11.53
C LEU A 117 0.02 -25.05 12.27
N PHE A 118 0.24 -25.14 13.59
CA PHE A 118 0.63 -24.01 14.43
C PHE A 118 1.96 -23.39 13.98
N LEU A 119 2.98 -24.20 13.73
CA LEU A 119 4.30 -23.72 13.27
C LEU A 119 4.20 -23.03 11.90
N ILE A 120 3.50 -23.64 10.95
CA ILE A 120 3.30 -23.06 9.61
C ILE A 120 2.56 -21.72 9.72
N LEU A 121 1.49 -21.67 10.53
CA LEU A 121 0.70 -20.47 10.70
C LEU A 121 1.50 -19.33 11.34
N GLU A 122 2.34 -19.64 12.33
CA GLU A 122 3.24 -18.67 12.97
C GLU A 122 4.19 -18.02 11.95
N GLU A 123 4.79 -18.82 11.07
CA GLU A 123 5.69 -18.32 10.02
C GLU A 123 4.95 -17.42 9.03
N VAL A 124 3.74 -17.80 8.62
CA VAL A 124 2.89 -16.98 7.74
C VAL A 124 2.52 -15.65 8.39
N ILE A 125 2.23 -15.63 9.69
CA ILE A 125 1.95 -14.38 10.43
C ILE A 125 3.20 -13.50 10.47
N LYS A 126 4.38 -14.05 10.81
CA LYS A 126 5.64 -13.30 10.86
C LYS A 126 5.99 -12.70 9.51
N THR A 127 5.91 -13.48 8.43
CA THR A 127 6.20 -13.01 7.08
C THR A 127 5.20 -11.95 6.63
N THR A 128 3.92 -12.09 6.96
CA THR A 128 2.88 -11.08 6.67
C THR A 128 3.15 -9.78 7.44
N ASN A 129 3.46 -9.85 8.74
CA ASN A 129 3.78 -8.67 9.56
C ASN A 129 5.03 -7.93 9.08
N ARG A 130 6.07 -8.66 8.66
CA ARG A 130 7.26 -8.04 8.04
C ARG A 130 6.91 -7.28 6.76
N ARG A 131 6.02 -7.82 5.92
CA ARG A 131 5.55 -7.15 4.69
C ARG A 131 4.73 -5.90 5.00
N VAL A 132 3.84 -5.97 6.00
CA VAL A 132 3.06 -4.80 6.47
C VAL A 132 4.02 -3.69 6.93
N ASN A 133 5.00 -4.04 7.78
CA ASN A 133 5.99 -3.08 8.28
C ASN A 133 6.85 -2.46 7.17
N ALA A 134 7.26 -3.25 6.17
CA ALA A 134 8.00 -2.74 5.01
C ALA A 134 7.15 -1.77 4.17
N LEU A 135 5.86 -2.05 4.00
CA LEU A 135 4.96 -1.15 3.28
C LEU A 135 4.72 0.16 4.03
N GLU A 136 4.58 0.10 5.34
CA GLU A 136 4.30 1.27 6.20
C GLU A 136 5.53 2.18 6.35
N ASN A 137 6.70 1.59 6.62
CA ASN A 137 7.88 2.36 7.03
C ASN A 137 8.92 2.56 5.92
N VAL A 138 8.82 1.84 4.79
CA VAL A 138 9.77 1.97 3.68
C VAL A 138 9.07 2.42 2.41
N VAL A 139 8.11 1.62 1.90
CA VAL A 139 7.57 1.83 0.55
C VAL A 139 6.65 3.05 0.48
N LYS A 140 5.70 3.21 1.42
CA LYS A 140 4.78 4.36 1.41
C LYS A 140 5.54 5.70 1.53
N PRO A 141 6.43 5.91 2.52
CA PRO A 141 7.19 7.15 2.63
C PRO A 141 8.04 7.43 1.38
N TRP A 142 8.63 6.38 0.80
CA TRP A 142 9.43 6.49 -0.42
C TRP A 142 8.62 7.00 -1.63
N LEU A 143 7.42 6.44 -1.82
CA LEU A 143 6.49 6.86 -2.88
C LEU A 143 5.96 8.28 -2.63
N GLU A 144 5.61 8.63 -1.40
CA GLU A 144 5.11 9.97 -1.02
C GLU A 144 6.18 11.06 -1.25
N ASN A 145 7.43 10.78 -0.90
CA ASN A 145 8.56 11.68 -1.17
C ASN A 145 8.75 11.89 -2.67
N THR A 146 8.67 10.82 -3.46
CA THR A 146 8.80 10.90 -4.91
C THR A 146 7.64 11.67 -5.55
N VAL A 147 6.41 11.48 -5.09
CA VAL A 147 5.24 12.25 -5.54
C VAL A 147 5.43 13.74 -5.24
N THR A 148 5.95 14.07 -4.06
CA THR A 148 6.21 15.46 -3.64
C THR A 148 7.30 16.10 -4.51
N TYR A 149 8.37 15.37 -4.79
CA TYR A 149 9.45 15.81 -5.68
C TYR A 149 8.93 16.12 -7.09
N ILE A 150 8.21 15.17 -7.72
CA ILE A 150 7.71 15.36 -9.09
C ILE A 150 6.72 16.53 -9.16
N LYS A 151 5.83 16.67 -8.17
CA LYS A 151 4.93 17.83 -8.10
C LYS A 151 5.71 19.14 -8.02
N GLY A 152 6.73 19.21 -7.16
CA GLY A 152 7.55 20.41 -7.01
C GLY A 152 8.27 20.81 -8.30
N GLU A 153 8.78 19.83 -9.06
CA GLU A 153 9.42 20.10 -10.36
C GLU A 153 8.41 20.51 -11.44
N LEU A 154 7.24 19.86 -11.49
CA LEU A 154 6.18 20.26 -12.44
C LEU A 154 5.69 21.69 -12.16
N ASP A 155 5.46 22.04 -10.90
CA ASP A 155 5.05 23.39 -10.51
C ASP A 155 6.14 24.44 -10.86
N LYS A 156 7.42 24.04 -10.83
CA LYS A 156 8.52 24.92 -11.23
C LYS A 156 8.54 25.15 -12.74
N LEU A 157 8.40 24.09 -13.52
CA LEU A 157 8.30 24.17 -14.99
C LEU A 157 7.09 25.01 -15.42
N GLU A 158 5.91 24.79 -14.81
CA GLU A 158 4.71 25.58 -15.10
C GLU A 158 4.89 27.06 -14.78
N ARG A 159 5.59 27.39 -13.67
CA ARG A 159 5.94 28.78 -13.35
C ARG A 159 6.87 29.38 -14.41
N GLU A 160 7.93 28.68 -14.79
CA GLU A 160 8.88 29.13 -15.82
C GLU A 160 8.16 29.42 -17.15
N ASP A 161 7.35 28.47 -17.63
CA ASP A 161 6.55 28.63 -18.85
C ASP A 161 5.60 29.82 -18.76
N PHE A 162 4.94 30.00 -17.61
CA PHE A 162 4.07 31.16 -17.38
C PHE A 162 4.84 32.49 -17.46
N PHE A 163 6.04 32.57 -16.88
CA PHE A 163 6.88 33.76 -16.99
C PHE A 163 7.32 34.04 -18.43
N HIS A 164 7.69 33.01 -19.20
CA HIS A 164 8.02 33.14 -20.62
C HIS A 164 6.83 33.66 -21.43
N LEU A 165 5.64 33.09 -21.23
CA LEU A 165 4.41 33.52 -21.89
C LEU A 165 4.05 34.97 -21.54
N LYS A 166 4.16 35.37 -20.26
CA LYS A 166 3.90 36.74 -19.80
C LYS A 166 4.85 37.75 -20.46
N ARG A 167 6.13 37.40 -20.62
CA ARG A 167 7.10 38.26 -21.32
C ARG A 167 6.73 38.44 -22.79
N ILE A 168 6.37 37.36 -23.48
CA ILE A 168 5.98 37.40 -24.90
C ILE A 168 4.69 38.20 -25.09
N GLN A 169 3.67 37.98 -24.27
CA GLN A 169 2.42 38.75 -24.31
C GLN A 169 2.68 40.23 -24.03
N GLY A 170 3.52 40.54 -23.04
CA GLY A 170 3.92 41.91 -22.72
C GLY A 170 4.64 42.63 -23.88
N TYR A 171 5.46 41.90 -24.65
CA TYR A 171 6.10 42.44 -25.85
C TYR A 171 5.09 42.65 -26.98
N LYS A 172 4.27 41.64 -27.29
CA LYS A 172 3.22 41.75 -28.31
C LYS A 172 2.24 42.89 -28.02
N LYS A 173 1.82 43.04 -26.76
CA LYS A 173 0.91 44.13 -26.36
C LYS A 173 1.52 45.50 -26.62
N ARG A 174 2.79 45.70 -26.25
CA ARG A 174 3.50 46.96 -26.51
C ARG A 174 3.63 47.26 -28.00
N GLU A 175 3.90 46.25 -28.82
CA GLU A 175 3.99 46.47 -30.27
C GLU A 175 2.62 46.76 -30.90
N VAL A 176 1.55 46.13 -30.43
CA VAL A 176 0.18 46.48 -30.84
C VAL A 176 -0.16 47.91 -30.42
N GLU A 177 0.14 48.31 -29.19
CA GLU A 177 -0.10 49.68 -28.69
C GLU A 177 0.63 50.74 -29.54
N LYS A 178 1.88 50.48 -29.95
CA LYS A 178 2.63 51.35 -30.87
C LYS A 178 2.03 51.39 -32.27
N GLN A 179 1.59 50.25 -32.80
CA GLN A 179 0.94 50.17 -34.11
C GLN A 179 -0.42 50.89 -34.11
N THR A 180 -1.21 50.74 -33.05
CA THR A 180 -2.48 51.47 -32.90
C THR A 180 -2.26 52.97 -32.76
N ALA A 181 -1.26 53.40 -31.98
CA ALA A 181 -0.94 54.82 -31.82
C ALA A 181 -0.47 55.44 -33.15
N SER A 182 0.41 54.77 -33.89
CA SER A 182 0.84 55.23 -35.21
C SER A 182 -0.29 55.23 -36.26
N ALA A 183 -1.18 54.25 -36.22
CA ALA A 183 -2.37 54.23 -37.08
C ALA A 183 -3.37 55.35 -36.74
N MET A 184 -3.57 55.67 -35.46
CA MET A 184 -4.39 56.79 -35.01
C MET A 184 -3.82 58.13 -35.49
N LEU A 185 -2.51 58.35 -35.31
CA LEU A 185 -1.84 59.56 -35.79
C LEU A 185 -1.98 59.74 -37.31
N TYR A 186 -1.78 58.67 -38.08
CA TYR A 186 -1.96 58.70 -39.55
C TYR A 186 -3.41 58.97 -39.97
N ALA A 187 -4.39 58.47 -39.22
CA ALA A 187 -5.81 58.74 -39.47
C ALA A 187 -6.18 60.19 -39.15
N GLU A 188 -5.64 60.76 -38.08
CA GLU A 188 -5.80 62.18 -37.71
C GLU A 188 -5.20 63.10 -38.78
N GLU A 189 -3.98 62.81 -39.25
CA GLU A 189 -3.33 63.56 -40.34
C GLU A 189 -4.17 63.54 -41.62
N LYS A 190 -4.66 62.36 -42.03
CA LYS A 190 -5.56 62.25 -43.21
C LYS A 190 -6.87 63.01 -43.04
N ALA A 191 -7.48 62.96 -41.86
CA ALA A 191 -8.69 63.71 -41.58
C ALA A 191 -8.44 65.23 -41.62
N ALA A 192 -7.30 65.69 -41.12
CA ALA A 192 -6.88 67.09 -41.19
C ALA A 192 -6.64 67.55 -42.63
N GLU A 193 -6.00 66.70 -43.46
CA GLU A 193 -5.82 66.95 -44.90
C GLU A 193 -7.17 67.04 -45.63
N GLU A 194 -8.11 66.12 -45.37
CA GLU A 194 -9.45 66.17 -45.96
C GLU A 194 -10.23 67.43 -45.58
N ILE A 195 -10.15 67.86 -44.32
CA ILE A 195 -10.82 69.08 -43.84
C ILE A 195 -10.18 70.33 -44.45
N SER A 196 -8.85 70.35 -44.58
CA SER A 196 -8.10 71.41 -45.25
C SER A 196 -8.50 71.54 -46.73
N LEU A 197 -8.63 70.41 -47.44
CA LEU A 197 -9.07 70.35 -48.84
C LEU A 197 -10.53 70.76 -49.03
N LYS A 198 -11.45 70.31 -48.15
CA LYS A 198 -12.89 70.62 -48.26
C LYS A 198 -13.24 72.07 -47.90
N ARG A 199 -12.49 72.71 -47.01
CA ARG A 199 -12.76 74.08 -46.52
C ARG A 199 -11.78 75.15 -47.02
N SER A 200 -10.80 74.79 -47.85
CA SER A 200 -9.71 75.68 -48.32
C SER A 200 -9.04 76.49 -47.20
N ILE A 201 -8.70 75.82 -46.10
CA ILE A 201 -8.00 76.43 -44.94
C ILE A 201 -6.60 75.83 -44.82
N THR A 202 -5.63 76.58 -44.27
CA THR A 202 -4.27 76.10 -44.03
C THR A 202 -4.25 74.87 -43.09
N LEU A 203 -3.32 73.93 -43.32
CA LEU A 203 -3.19 72.68 -42.56
C LEU A 203 -3.12 72.91 -41.04
N GLY A 204 -2.47 73.99 -40.60
CA GLY A 204 -2.40 74.38 -39.18
C GLY A 204 -3.76 74.78 -38.58
N SER A 205 -4.65 75.40 -39.34
CA SER A 205 -6.02 75.73 -38.88
C SER A 205 -6.93 74.50 -38.89
N ALA A 206 -6.73 73.55 -39.79
CA ALA A 206 -7.47 72.28 -39.80
C ALA A 206 -7.13 71.42 -38.58
N HIS A 207 -5.86 71.37 -38.19
CA HIS A 207 -5.40 70.68 -36.98
C HIS A 207 -5.99 71.29 -35.70
N ASN A 208 -6.02 72.63 -35.59
CA ASN A 208 -6.63 73.33 -34.44
C ASN A 208 -8.15 73.12 -34.33
N LEU A 209 -8.86 72.95 -35.46
CA LEU A 209 -10.30 72.66 -35.45
C LEU A 209 -10.59 71.24 -34.96
N LEU A 210 -9.77 70.26 -35.36
CA LEU A 210 -9.88 68.88 -34.90
C LEU A 210 -9.56 68.73 -33.40
N SER A 211 -8.55 69.44 -32.90
CA SER A 211 -8.20 69.44 -31.47
C SER A 211 -9.24 70.14 -30.59
N HIS A 212 -10.02 71.08 -31.14
CA HIS A 212 -11.11 71.76 -30.42
C HIS A 212 -12.46 71.06 -30.53
N SER A 213 -12.63 70.11 -31.47
CA SER A 213 -13.86 69.32 -31.63
C SER A 213 -13.84 67.97 -30.90
N SER A 214 -12.72 67.62 -30.26
CA SER A 214 -12.50 66.37 -29.52
C SER A 214 -12.72 66.53 -28.03
#